data_AF-A0A429F2P0-F1
#
_entry.id   AF-A0A429F2P0-F1
#
_cell.length_a   1.000
_cell.length_b   1.000
_cell.length_c   1.000
_cell.angle_alpha   90.00
_cell.angle_beta   90.00
_cell.angle_gamma   90.00
#
_symmetry.space_group_name_H-M   'P 1'
#
loop_
_entity.id
_entity.type
_entity.pdbx_description
1 polymer ?
#
loop_
_entity_poly.entity_id
_entity_poly.type
_entity_poly.pdbx_seq_one_letter_code
_entity_poly.pdbx_strand_id
1 'polypeptide(L)'
;MSDDPAAAYERLRRERPEAFAEPPGAPVRLLPSAPAGGGPYGVRYRDPYITVVRDAVEFPDGSVGGHVRILPTAGGAGAAVLPVCGDRVVLVRHFRHATRRWHWEIPRGFACPGESAADTARRELREEIGATARDLTPLGRVHADTGITGGAADLFWARVDAPRRAAAYEGIESVALFDPRALDDLQDDGELTDSFTLAALLGARRRSLPPFVRP
;
A
#
# COMPACT_ATOMS: atom_id res chain seq x y z
N MET A 1 3.02 13.62 -26.12
CA MET A 1 4.20 12.91 -26.64
C MET A 1 4.64 11.95 -25.55
N SER A 2 4.70 10.65 -25.83
CA SER A 2 5.28 9.68 -24.89
C SER A 2 6.74 10.08 -24.65
N ASP A 3 7.10 10.36 -23.40
CA ASP A 3 8.51 10.48 -23.01
C ASP A 3 9.27 9.22 -23.43
N ASP A 4 10.53 9.38 -23.84
CA ASP A 4 11.44 8.24 -24.07
C ASP A 4 11.58 7.43 -22.75
N PRO A 5 11.28 6.12 -22.74
CA PRO A 5 11.39 5.26 -21.55
C PRO A 5 12.72 5.35 -20.81
N ALA A 6 13.84 5.51 -21.54
CA ALA A 6 15.17 5.61 -20.94
C ALA A 6 15.39 6.99 -20.29
N ALA A 7 15.06 8.07 -21.00
CA ALA A 7 15.10 9.43 -20.44
C ALA A 7 14.19 9.59 -19.21
N ALA A 8 12.98 9.01 -19.24
CA ALA A 8 12.06 9.01 -18.11
C ALA A 8 12.63 8.25 -16.89
N TYR A 9 13.32 7.14 -17.13
CA TYR A 9 13.99 6.36 -16.09
C TYR A 9 15.13 7.15 -15.43
N GLU A 10 15.98 7.79 -16.23
CA GLU A 10 17.08 8.61 -15.70
C GLU A 10 16.58 9.83 -14.93
N ARG A 11 15.46 10.43 -15.37
CA ARG A 11 14.77 11.47 -14.59
C ARG A 11 14.28 10.92 -13.25
N LEU A 12 13.61 9.77 -13.26
CA LEU A 12 13.13 9.12 -12.03
C LEU A 12 14.27 8.81 -11.06
N ARG A 13 15.43 8.33 -11.54
CA ARG A 13 16.63 8.09 -10.71
C ARG A 13 17.16 9.35 -10.03
N ARG A 14 17.10 10.49 -10.71
CA ARG A 14 17.54 11.78 -10.15
C ARG A 14 16.53 12.34 -9.15
N GLU A 15 15.24 12.24 -9.47
CA GLU A 15 14.16 12.74 -8.61
C GLU A 15 13.99 11.89 -7.36
N ARG A 16 14.29 10.58 -7.45
CA ARG A 16 14.04 9.59 -6.40
C ARG A 16 15.21 8.62 -6.20
N PRO A 17 16.40 9.11 -5.81
CA PRO A 17 17.59 8.27 -5.64
C PRO A 17 17.38 7.15 -4.61
N GLU A 18 16.50 7.34 -3.62
CA GLU A 18 16.16 6.34 -2.61
C GLU A 18 15.52 5.07 -3.20
N ALA A 19 14.80 5.19 -4.33
CA ALA A 19 14.14 4.05 -4.98
C ALA A 19 15.11 3.18 -5.82
N PHE A 20 16.37 3.61 -5.96
CA PHE A 20 17.44 2.93 -6.70
C PHE A 20 18.69 2.69 -5.84
N ALA A 21 18.64 3.01 -4.55
CA ALA A 21 19.72 2.74 -3.64
C ALA A 21 19.81 1.24 -3.37
N GLU A 22 20.99 0.66 -3.62
CA GLU A 22 21.25 -0.75 -3.35
C GLU A 22 21.96 -0.89 -2.00
N PRO A 23 21.46 -1.75 -1.09
CA PRO A 23 22.15 -1.99 0.16
C PRO A 23 23.49 -2.72 -0.09
N PRO A 24 24.50 -2.52 0.77
CA PRO A 24 25.77 -3.24 0.66
C PRO A 24 25.54 -4.76 0.58
N GLY A 25 26.14 -5.40 -0.43
CA GLY A 25 26.05 -6.85 -0.63
C GLY A 25 24.78 -7.33 -1.35
N ALA A 26 23.98 -6.44 -1.94
CA ALA A 26 22.85 -6.84 -2.79
C ALA A 26 23.32 -7.80 -3.92
N PRO A 27 22.73 -9.01 -4.04
CA PRO A 27 23.21 -10.03 -4.97
C PRO A 27 22.78 -9.77 -6.43
N VAL A 28 21.76 -8.92 -6.64
CA VAL A 28 21.34 -8.42 -7.95
C VAL A 28 21.71 -6.95 -7.99
N ARG A 29 22.47 -6.53 -9.00
CA ARG A 29 23.02 -5.18 -9.11
C ARG A 29 22.40 -4.41 -10.26
N LEU A 30 22.03 -3.15 -10.04
CA LEU A 30 21.60 -2.23 -11.08
C LEU A 30 22.78 -1.89 -12.01
N LEU A 31 22.57 -2.09 -13.30
CA LEU A 31 23.55 -1.69 -14.31
C LEU A 31 23.52 -0.16 -14.50
N PRO A 32 24.68 0.47 -14.75
CA PRO A 32 24.77 1.91 -14.97
C PRO A 32 24.07 2.34 -16.27
N SER A 33 23.99 1.44 -17.25
CA SER A 33 23.31 1.64 -18.53
C SER A 33 22.64 0.35 -19.00
N ALA A 34 21.59 0.49 -19.82
CA ALA A 34 20.90 -0.65 -20.39
C ALA A 34 21.80 -1.43 -21.39
N PRO A 35 21.80 -2.77 -21.36
CA PRO A 35 22.53 -3.58 -22.34
C PRO A 35 21.89 -3.48 -23.74
N ALA A 36 22.66 -3.86 -24.76
CA ALA A 36 22.23 -3.79 -26.17
C ALA A 36 21.08 -4.76 -26.52
N GLY A 37 20.88 -5.82 -25.73
CA GLY A 37 19.86 -6.84 -25.93
C GLY A 37 19.06 -7.12 -24.66
N GLY A 38 17.99 -7.90 -24.76
CA GLY A 38 17.15 -8.26 -23.60
C GLY A 38 16.18 -7.17 -23.15
N GLY A 39 16.10 -6.05 -23.88
CA GLY A 39 15.19 -4.92 -23.64
C GLY A 39 13.72 -5.19 -23.96
N PRO A 40 12.85 -4.18 -23.80
CA PRO A 40 13.19 -2.78 -23.51
C PRO A 40 13.34 -2.48 -21.98
N TYR A 41 14.19 -1.51 -21.60
CA TYR A 41 14.54 -1.14 -20.20
C TYR A 41 14.19 0.31 -19.84
N GLY A 42 13.87 0.60 -18.59
CA GLY A 42 13.45 1.92 -18.13
C GLY A 42 11.96 1.97 -17.78
N VAL A 43 11.33 3.16 -17.82
CA VAL A 43 9.91 3.32 -17.46
C VAL A 43 9.02 2.69 -18.54
N ARG A 44 8.25 1.68 -18.16
CA ARG A 44 7.37 0.90 -19.05
C ARG A 44 5.93 1.42 -19.06
N TYR A 45 5.49 1.95 -17.94
CA TYR A 45 4.16 2.52 -17.75
C TYR A 45 4.19 3.55 -16.64
N ARG A 46 3.38 4.59 -16.74
CA ARG A 46 3.21 5.60 -15.69
C ARG A 46 1.80 6.17 -15.74
N ASP A 47 1.17 6.21 -14.58
CA ASP A 47 -0.07 6.94 -14.34
C ASP A 47 0.05 7.72 -13.01
N PRO A 48 -1.00 8.42 -12.56
CA PRO A 48 -0.96 9.17 -11.29
C PRO A 48 -0.64 8.33 -10.04
N TYR A 49 -0.86 7.02 -10.06
CA TYR A 49 -0.76 6.12 -8.91
C TYR A 49 0.51 5.28 -8.94
N ILE A 50 0.84 4.69 -10.08
CA ILE A 50 1.93 3.73 -10.24
C ILE A 50 2.85 4.06 -11.43
N THR A 51 4.11 3.74 -11.24
CA THR A 51 5.15 3.75 -12.27
C THR A 51 5.74 2.35 -12.35
N VAL A 52 5.61 1.70 -13.51
CA VAL A 52 6.22 0.40 -13.78
C VAL A 52 7.58 0.63 -14.42
N VAL A 53 8.63 0.08 -13.81
CA VAL A 53 10.00 0.14 -14.31
C VAL A 53 10.49 -1.25 -14.65
N ARG A 54 11.35 -1.34 -15.66
CA ARG A 54 12.16 -2.53 -15.94
C ARG A 54 13.63 -2.14 -15.84
N ASP A 55 14.23 -2.45 -14.71
CA ASP A 55 15.63 -2.16 -14.43
C ASP A 55 16.52 -3.08 -15.27
N ALA A 56 17.65 -2.56 -15.74
CA ALA A 56 18.73 -3.40 -16.25
C ALA A 56 19.58 -3.86 -15.07
N VAL A 57 19.74 -5.18 -14.91
CA VAL A 57 20.43 -5.78 -13.76
C VAL A 57 21.44 -6.84 -14.16
N GLU A 58 22.46 -7.02 -13.31
CA GLU A 58 23.36 -8.16 -13.29
C GLU A 58 22.97 -9.10 -12.14
N PHE A 59 22.83 -10.39 -12.43
CA PHE A 59 22.47 -11.43 -11.47
C PHE A 59 23.72 -12.09 -10.86
N PRO A 60 23.58 -12.89 -9.77
CA PRO A 60 24.72 -13.52 -9.09
C PRO A 60 25.59 -14.43 -9.96
N ASP A 61 25.02 -15.01 -11.02
CA ASP A 61 25.73 -15.86 -11.97
C ASP A 61 26.46 -15.07 -13.08
N GLY A 62 26.44 -13.74 -13.01
CA GLY A 62 27.03 -12.82 -14.00
C GLY A 62 26.13 -12.60 -15.22
N SER A 63 24.97 -13.25 -15.31
CA SER A 63 24.03 -12.98 -16.39
C SER A 63 23.40 -11.59 -16.25
N VAL A 64 23.06 -11.00 -17.39
CA VAL A 64 22.42 -9.67 -17.44
C VAL A 64 21.00 -9.80 -17.96
N GLY A 65 20.06 -9.08 -17.34
CA GLY A 65 18.67 -9.13 -17.73
C GLY A 65 17.85 -7.96 -17.21
N GLY A 66 16.53 -8.13 -17.23
CA GLY A 66 15.58 -7.11 -16.79
C GLY A 66 14.83 -7.52 -15.54
N HIS A 67 14.73 -6.62 -14.56
CA HIS A 67 13.94 -6.83 -13.35
C HIS A 67 12.78 -5.83 -13.29
N VAL A 68 11.55 -6.31 -13.16
CA VAL A 68 10.35 -5.45 -13.19
C VAL A 68 9.93 -5.08 -11.78
N ARG A 69 9.68 -3.79 -11.54
CA ARG A 69 9.14 -3.28 -10.28
C ARG A 69 7.99 -2.31 -10.53
N ILE A 70 7.12 -2.19 -9.54
CA ILE A 70 6.03 -1.21 -9.49
C ILE A 70 6.32 -0.22 -8.35
N LEU A 71 6.45 1.06 -8.68
CA LEU A 71 6.74 2.13 -7.73
C LEU A 71 5.52 3.04 -7.58
N PRO A 72 5.19 3.55 -6.38
CA PRO A 72 4.20 4.62 -6.24
C PRO A 72 4.66 5.86 -6.99
N THR A 73 3.82 6.44 -7.85
CA THR A 73 4.19 7.60 -8.66
C THR A 73 4.49 8.84 -7.80
N ALA A 74 3.70 9.08 -6.75
CA ALA A 74 3.91 10.20 -5.83
C ALA A 74 5.14 10.03 -4.90
N GLY A 75 5.70 8.82 -4.84
CA GLY A 75 6.92 8.49 -4.10
C GLY A 75 6.84 8.40 -2.58
N GLY A 76 5.79 8.96 -1.96
CA GLY A 76 5.51 8.77 -0.54
C GLY A 76 4.94 7.38 -0.20
N ALA A 77 5.07 6.99 1.06
CA ALA A 77 4.34 5.84 1.60
C ALA A 77 2.85 6.21 1.73
N GLY A 78 1.98 5.35 1.21
CA GLY A 78 0.54 5.50 1.43
C GLY A 78 0.18 5.29 2.90
N ALA A 79 -1.11 5.30 3.20
CA ALA A 79 -1.59 4.99 4.55
C ALA A 79 -2.74 4.00 4.51
N ALA A 80 -2.81 3.15 5.53
CA ALA A 80 -3.96 2.31 5.81
C ALA A 80 -4.30 2.40 7.29
N VAL A 81 -5.58 2.46 7.62
CA VAL A 81 -6.03 2.83 8.97
C VAL A 81 -7.12 1.90 9.45
N LEU A 82 -6.86 1.20 10.56
CA LEU A 82 -7.79 0.34 11.25
C LEU A 82 -8.73 1.20 12.12
N PRO A 83 -9.97 1.47 11.70
CA PRO A 83 -10.87 2.35 12.41
C PRO A 83 -11.68 1.55 13.44
N VAL A 84 -11.88 2.14 14.62
CA VAL A 84 -12.66 1.56 15.71
C VAL A 84 -13.76 2.51 16.15
N CYS A 85 -15.01 2.05 16.05
CA CYS A 85 -16.20 2.75 16.51
C CYS A 85 -16.82 1.98 17.69
N GLY A 86 -16.79 2.57 18.88
CA GLY A 86 -17.10 1.85 20.12
C GLY A 86 -16.10 0.73 20.36
N ASP A 87 -16.59 -0.52 20.38
CA ASP A 87 -15.79 -1.74 20.55
C ASP A 87 -15.79 -2.62 19.29
N ARG A 88 -16.05 -2.02 18.12
CA ARG A 88 -16.07 -2.72 16.84
C ARG A 88 -15.10 -2.10 15.85
N VAL A 89 -14.51 -2.95 15.02
CA VAL A 89 -13.68 -2.55 13.88
C VAL A 89 -14.58 -2.22 12.70
N VAL A 90 -14.26 -1.13 12.00
CA VAL A 90 -14.97 -0.73 10.78
C VAL A 90 -14.21 -1.25 9.57
N LEU A 91 -14.87 -2.03 8.72
CA LEU A 91 -14.32 -2.46 7.43
C LEU A 91 -15.20 -1.96 6.28
N VAL A 92 -14.59 -1.80 5.12
CA VAL A 92 -15.27 -1.49 3.85
C VAL A 92 -15.38 -2.75 2.99
N ARG A 93 -16.51 -2.92 2.30
CA ARG A 93 -16.68 -3.94 1.26
C ARG A 93 -16.26 -3.37 -0.08
N HIS A 94 -15.08 -3.76 -0.56
CA HIS A 94 -14.44 -3.14 -1.73
C HIS A 94 -14.28 -4.16 -2.87
N PHE A 95 -14.80 -3.85 -4.06
CA PHE A 95 -14.50 -4.59 -5.28
C PHE A 95 -13.12 -4.22 -5.83
N ARG A 96 -12.19 -5.17 -5.85
CA ARG A 96 -10.84 -4.96 -6.39
C ARG A 96 -10.73 -5.53 -7.80
N HIS A 97 -10.47 -4.67 -8.78
CA HIS A 97 -10.24 -5.10 -10.18
C HIS A 97 -9.10 -6.11 -10.33
N ALA A 98 -8.04 -6.01 -9.52
CA ALA A 98 -6.89 -6.90 -9.58
C ALA A 98 -7.24 -8.37 -9.27
N THR A 99 -8.08 -8.60 -8.26
CA THR A 99 -8.53 -9.93 -7.86
C THR A 99 -9.87 -10.33 -8.46
N ARG A 100 -10.58 -9.36 -9.08
CA ARG A 100 -11.94 -9.48 -9.62
C ARG A 100 -12.94 -9.96 -8.57
N ARG A 101 -12.73 -9.58 -7.31
CA ARG A 101 -13.53 -10.03 -6.17
C ARG A 101 -13.82 -8.88 -5.23
N TRP A 102 -14.83 -9.10 -4.41
CA TRP A 102 -15.11 -8.25 -3.26
C TRP A 102 -14.23 -8.68 -2.09
N HIS A 103 -13.63 -7.69 -1.41
CA HIS A 103 -12.79 -7.86 -0.23
C HIS A 103 -13.35 -7.07 0.94
N TRP A 104 -13.19 -7.59 2.15
CA TRP A 104 -13.30 -6.78 3.37
C TRP A 104 -11.93 -6.16 3.65
N GLU A 105 -11.87 -4.84 3.71
CA GLU A 105 -10.61 -4.11 3.87
C GLU A 105 -10.76 -2.98 4.90
N ILE A 106 -9.65 -2.57 5.50
CA ILE A 106 -9.56 -1.29 6.19
C ILE A 106 -9.40 -0.14 5.17
N PRO A 107 -9.82 1.09 5.52
CA PRO A 107 -9.59 2.23 4.65
C PRO A 107 -8.13 2.47 4.34
N ARG A 108 -7.82 2.79 3.08
CA ARG A 108 -6.43 2.98 2.63
C ARG A 108 -6.31 3.80 1.35
N GLY A 109 -5.16 4.47 1.20
CA GLY A 109 -4.90 5.35 0.08
C GLY A 109 -3.44 5.54 -0.26
N PHE A 110 -3.21 6.02 -1.49
CA PHE A 110 -1.90 6.47 -1.93
C PHE A 110 -1.55 7.81 -1.29
N ALA A 111 -0.25 8.06 -1.13
CA ALA A 111 0.24 9.37 -0.71
C ALA A 111 -0.03 10.42 -1.80
N CYS A 112 -0.41 11.62 -1.37
CA CYS A 112 -0.39 12.80 -2.21
C CYS A 112 0.93 13.58 -2.03
N PRO A 113 1.41 14.31 -3.05
CA PRO A 113 2.61 15.13 -2.91
C PRO A 113 2.53 16.10 -1.72
N GLY A 114 3.51 16.02 -0.82
CA GLY A 114 3.58 16.86 0.38
C GLY A 114 2.63 16.47 1.52
N GLU A 115 1.83 15.41 1.37
CA GLU A 115 0.93 14.90 2.40
C GLU A 115 1.67 13.92 3.32
N SER A 116 1.50 14.07 4.65
CA SER A 116 2.02 13.08 5.59
C SER A 116 1.14 11.82 5.60
N ALA A 117 1.69 10.65 5.94
CA ALA A 117 0.88 9.44 6.02
C ALA A 117 -0.26 9.53 7.06
N ALA A 118 -0.09 10.34 8.12
CA ALA A 118 -1.15 10.61 9.08
C ALA A 118 -2.29 11.44 8.46
N ASP A 119 -1.96 12.42 7.61
CA ASP A 119 -2.95 13.21 6.87
C ASP A 119 -3.66 12.36 5.82
N THR A 120 -2.93 11.51 5.09
CA THR A 120 -3.50 10.51 4.18
C THR A 120 -4.49 9.61 4.92
N ALA A 121 -4.13 9.05 6.08
CA ALA A 121 -5.03 8.21 6.88
C ALA A 121 -6.31 8.96 7.28
N ARG A 122 -6.20 10.22 7.71
CA ARG A 122 -7.36 11.05 8.08
C ARG A 122 -8.23 11.41 6.89
N ARG A 123 -7.64 11.60 5.71
CA ARG A 123 -8.35 11.86 4.46
C ARG A 123 -9.15 10.62 4.03
N GLU A 124 -8.53 9.45 3.99
CA GLU A 124 -9.20 8.21 3.59
C GLU A 124 -10.35 7.82 4.54
N LEU A 125 -10.22 8.07 5.85
CA LEU A 125 -11.34 7.88 6.79
C LEU A 125 -12.57 8.74 6.41
N ARG A 126 -12.33 9.99 5.99
CA ARG A 126 -13.41 10.89 5.58
C ARG A 126 -13.97 10.51 4.21
N GLU A 127 -13.10 10.14 3.27
CA GLU A 127 -13.46 9.87 1.88
C GLU A 127 -14.11 8.51 1.68
N GLU A 128 -13.73 7.47 2.43
CA GLU A 128 -14.27 6.12 2.25
C GLU A 128 -15.41 5.79 3.23
N ILE A 129 -15.26 6.18 4.50
CA ILE A 129 -16.21 5.82 5.57
C ILE A 129 -16.85 7.02 6.27
N GLY A 130 -16.68 8.22 5.72
CA GLY A 130 -17.36 9.42 6.19
C GLY A 130 -17.09 9.79 7.66
N ALA A 131 -16.01 9.26 8.24
CA ALA A 131 -15.73 9.29 9.66
C ALA A 131 -14.52 10.20 9.98
N THR A 132 -14.49 10.72 11.20
CA THR A 132 -13.40 11.55 11.71
C THR A 132 -12.66 10.82 12.83
N ALA A 133 -11.34 10.69 12.70
CA ALA A 133 -10.50 10.16 13.76
C ALA A 133 -10.31 11.16 14.90
N ARG A 134 -10.74 10.79 16.11
CA ARG A 134 -10.44 11.49 17.36
C ARG A 134 -8.98 11.28 17.77
N ASP A 135 -8.53 10.03 17.68
CA ASP A 135 -7.16 9.61 17.97
C ASP A 135 -6.59 8.87 16.76
N LEU A 136 -5.28 8.98 16.57
CA LEU A 136 -4.55 8.27 15.52
C LEU A 136 -3.23 7.74 16.08
N THR A 137 -3.08 6.42 16.14
CA THR A 137 -1.92 5.74 16.73
C THR A 137 -1.15 4.97 15.66
N PRO A 138 0.15 5.22 15.46
CA PRO A 138 0.96 4.45 14.52
C PRO A 138 1.08 2.98 14.91
N LEU A 139 0.91 2.08 13.94
CA LEU A 139 1.06 0.63 14.08
C LEU A 139 2.33 0.08 13.44
N GLY A 140 3.03 0.90 12.63
CA GLY A 140 4.24 0.55 11.91
C GLY A 140 4.06 0.70 10.40
N ARG A 141 4.91 0.04 9.62
CA ARG A 141 4.91 0.09 8.16
C ARG A 141 4.76 -1.32 7.60
N VAL A 142 4.04 -1.45 6.49
CA VAL A 142 3.84 -2.71 5.77
C VAL A 142 4.13 -2.56 4.28
N HIS A 143 4.68 -3.62 3.69
CA HIS A 143 4.80 -3.82 2.24
C HIS A 143 3.82 -4.91 1.83
N ALA A 144 2.98 -4.65 0.84
CA ALA A 144 1.96 -5.61 0.41
C ALA A 144 2.56 -6.81 -0.34
N ASP A 145 3.50 -6.53 -1.24
CA ASP A 145 4.21 -7.55 -2.00
C ASP A 145 5.64 -7.07 -2.27
N THR A 146 6.59 -7.55 -1.46
CA THR A 146 8.02 -7.20 -1.56
C THR A 146 8.71 -7.81 -2.77
N GLY A 147 8.04 -8.73 -3.49
CA GLY A 147 8.58 -9.34 -4.71
C GLY A 147 8.42 -8.47 -5.95
N ILE A 148 7.50 -7.50 -5.94
CA ILE A 148 7.21 -6.67 -7.12
C ILE A 148 6.97 -5.18 -6.80
N THR A 149 6.42 -4.84 -5.63
CA THR A 149 6.09 -3.46 -5.28
C THR A 149 7.18 -2.82 -4.43
N GLY A 150 7.66 -1.65 -4.86
CA GLY A 150 8.60 -0.83 -4.08
C GLY A 150 7.93 0.18 -3.15
N GLY A 151 6.60 0.11 -3.03
CA GLY A 151 5.80 0.98 -2.16
C GLY A 151 5.52 0.36 -0.80
N ALA A 152 5.34 1.21 0.20
CA ALA A 152 4.88 0.82 1.53
C ALA A 152 3.64 1.62 1.93
N ALA A 153 2.89 1.11 2.90
CA ALA A 153 1.88 1.89 3.61
C ALA A 153 2.24 1.99 5.09
N ASP A 154 2.10 3.19 5.65
CA ASP A 154 2.12 3.38 7.10
C ASP A 154 0.75 3.02 7.67
N LEU A 155 0.78 2.19 8.70
CA LEU A 155 -0.40 1.65 9.35
C LEU A 155 -0.77 2.49 10.56
N PHE A 156 -2.05 2.76 10.70
CA PHE A 156 -2.60 3.47 11.85
C PHE A 156 -3.76 2.71 12.47
N TRP A 157 -3.95 2.89 13.76
CA TRP A 157 -5.18 2.61 14.47
C TRP A 157 -5.88 3.94 14.74
N ALA A 158 -7.20 3.99 14.61
CA ALA A 158 -7.96 5.20 14.87
C ALA A 158 -9.23 4.95 15.65
N ARG A 159 -9.49 5.78 16.68
CA ARG A 159 -10.84 5.87 17.27
C ARG A 159 -11.66 6.86 16.47
N VAL A 160 -12.77 6.39 15.91
CA VAL A 160 -13.62 7.20 15.03
C VAL A 160 -14.99 7.49 15.66
N ASP A 161 -15.73 8.40 15.04
CA ASP A 161 -17.17 8.57 15.20
C ASP A 161 -17.95 7.54 14.35
N ALA A 162 -19.27 7.64 14.33
CA ALA A 162 -20.12 6.67 13.63
C ALA A 162 -19.84 6.71 12.12
N PRO A 163 -19.41 5.57 11.52
CA PRO A 163 -19.06 5.55 10.10
C PRO A 163 -20.31 5.56 9.22
N ARG A 164 -20.19 6.16 8.05
CA ARG A 164 -21.20 6.12 6.99
C ARG A 164 -20.49 6.02 5.64
N ARG A 165 -20.99 5.17 4.74
CA ARG A 165 -20.43 5.12 3.38
C ARG A 165 -20.49 6.52 2.75
N ALA A 166 -19.35 7.02 2.27
CA ALA A 166 -19.34 8.21 1.45
C ALA A 166 -19.87 7.86 0.04
N ALA A 167 -20.67 8.75 -0.56
CA ALA A 167 -21.44 8.42 -1.76
C ALA A 167 -20.61 8.18 -3.04
N ALA A 168 -19.30 8.45 -3.04
CA ALA A 168 -18.53 8.65 -4.27
C ALA A 168 -17.17 7.91 -4.35
N TYR A 169 -16.86 6.98 -3.45
CA TYR A 169 -15.58 6.26 -3.55
C TYR A 169 -15.70 5.01 -4.43
N GLU A 170 -14.91 4.98 -5.50
CA GLU A 170 -14.95 3.92 -6.51
C GLU A 170 -14.67 2.55 -5.86
N GLY A 171 -15.51 1.56 -6.19
CA GLY A 171 -15.34 0.18 -5.73
C GLY A 171 -15.89 -0.14 -4.33
N ILE A 172 -16.27 0.83 -3.50
CA ILE A 172 -16.81 0.56 -2.15
C ILE A 172 -18.34 0.45 -2.16
N GLU A 173 -18.84 -0.74 -1.85
CA GLU A 173 -20.28 -1.04 -1.77
C GLU A 173 -20.87 -0.66 -0.41
N SER A 174 -20.21 -1.06 0.67
CA SER A 174 -20.77 -0.94 2.01
C SER A 174 -19.69 -0.76 3.08
N VAL A 175 -20.12 -0.34 4.27
CA VAL A 175 -19.30 -0.22 5.48
C VAL A 175 -19.98 -1.03 6.57
N ALA A 176 -19.23 -1.85 7.29
CA ALA A 176 -19.77 -2.72 8.33
C ALA A 176 -18.88 -2.73 9.57
N LEU A 177 -19.50 -3.00 10.72
CA LEU A 177 -18.84 -3.03 12.03
C LEU A 177 -18.75 -4.46 12.55
N PHE A 178 -17.53 -4.93 12.75
CA PHE A 178 -17.23 -6.28 13.20
C PHE A 178 -16.70 -6.26 14.64
N ASP A 179 -17.20 -7.16 15.48
CA ASP A 179 -16.53 -7.46 16.74
C ASP A 179 -15.25 -8.29 16.48
N PRO A 180 -14.33 -8.37 17.45
CA PRO A 180 -13.07 -9.09 17.26
C PRO A 180 -13.19 -10.55 16.86
N ARG A 181 -14.23 -11.27 17.33
CA ARG A 181 -14.41 -12.69 16.99
C ARG A 181 -14.87 -12.88 15.56
N ALA A 182 -15.83 -12.06 15.11
CA ALA A 182 -16.26 -12.11 13.72
C ALA A 182 -15.12 -11.84 12.72
N LEU A 183 -14.11 -11.06 13.11
CA LEU A 183 -12.91 -10.87 12.29
C LEU A 183 -12.04 -12.12 12.20
N ASP A 184 -11.95 -12.90 13.29
CA ASP A 184 -11.24 -14.18 13.30
C ASP A 184 -11.96 -15.19 12.41
N ASP A 185 -13.29 -15.28 12.52
CA ASP A 185 -14.11 -16.16 11.68
C ASP A 185 -13.95 -15.82 10.18
N LEU A 186 -14.02 -14.52 9.81
CA LEU A 186 -13.78 -14.09 8.43
C LEU A 186 -12.39 -14.44 7.91
N GLN A 187 -11.38 -14.43 8.77
CA GLN A 187 -10.01 -14.79 8.40
C GLN A 187 -9.89 -16.30 8.19
N ASP A 188 -10.46 -17.10 9.09
CA ASP A 188 -10.44 -18.56 9.03
C ASP A 188 -11.22 -19.09 7.80
N ASP A 189 -12.31 -18.41 7.42
CA ASP A 189 -13.11 -18.72 6.23
C ASP A 189 -12.49 -18.20 4.92
N GLY A 190 -11.38 -17.45 5.00
CA GLY A 190 -10.70 -16.89 3.83
C GLY A 190 -11.43 -15.71 3.17
N GLU A 191 -12.32 -15.04 3.90
CA GLU A 191 -12.99 -13.81 3.45
C GLU A 191 -12.20 -12.54 3.78
N LEU A 192 -11.30 -12.62 4.78
CA LEU A 192 -10.41 -11.54 5.19
C LEU A 192 -8.96 -11.84 4.77
N THR A 193 -8.63 -11.51 3.52
CA THR A 193 -7.32 -11.86 2.93
C THR A 193 -6.44 -10.66 2.59
N ASP A 194 -6.91 -9.42 2.81
CA ASP A 194 -6.16 -8.22 2.49
C ASP A 194 -4.96 -8.02 3.44
N SER A 195 -3.77 -7.88 2.86
CA SER A 195 -2.51 -7.82 3.61
C SER A 195 -2.42 -6.62 4.56
N PHE A 196 -2.96 -5.45 4.16
CA PHE A 196 -2.92 -4.26 5.00
C PHE A 196 -3.81 -4.43 6.23
N THR A 197 -5.01 -4.98 6.01
CA THR A 197 -5.97 -5.30 7.06
C THR A 197 -5.39 -6.28 8.07
N LEU A 198 -4.84 -7.40 7.60
CA LEU A 198 -4.24 -8.42 8.47
C LEU A 198 -3.04 -7.87 9.26
N ALA A 199 -2.16 -7.10 8.62
CA ALA A 199 -1.03 -6.48 9.30
C ALA A 199 -1.46 -5.46 10.36
N ALA A 200 -2.50 -4.65 10.09
CA ALA A 200 -3.02 -3.69 11.05
C ALA A 200 -3.70 -4.38 12.25
N LEU A 201 -4.48 -5.45 12.01
CA LEU A 201 -5.07 -6.26 13.07
C LEU A 201 -4.00 -6.86 13.98
N LEU A 202 -2.96 -7.47 13.40
CA LEU A 202 -1.81 -7.98 14.15
C LEU A 202 -1.15 -6.86 14.97
N GLY A 203 -0.91 -5.71 14.33
CA GLY A 203 -0.30 -4.54 14.96
C GLY A 203 -1.09 -4.01 16.16
N ALA A 204 -2.42 -3.96 16.05
CA ALA A 204 -3.32 -3.52 17.12
C ALA A 204 -3.39 -4.54 18.26
N ARG A 205 -3.53 -5.83 17.94
CA ARG A 205 -3.55 -6.94 18.91
C ARG A 205 -2.26 -7.02 19.73
N ARG A 206 -1.09 -6.88 19.09
CA ARG A 206 0.21 -6.91 19.76
C ARG A 206 0.41 -5.75 20.75
N ARG A 207 -0.32 -4.65 20.55
CA ARG A 207 -0.27 -3.45 21.39
C ARG A 207 -1.42 -3.38 22.39
N SER A 208 -2.29 -4.40 22.43
CA SER A 208 -3.50 -4.42 23.25
C SER A 208 -4.38 -3.18 23.06
N LEU A 209 -4.45 -2.65 21.82
CA LEU A 209 -5.32 -1.52 21.52
C LEU A 209 -6.79 -1.99 21.45
N PRO A 210 -7.76 -1.20 21.94
CA PRO A 210 -9.17 -1.54 21.79
C PRO A 210 -9.57 -1.79 20.33
N PRO A 211 -10.47 -2.74 20.03
CA PRO A 211 -11.17 -3.64 20.96
C PRO A 211 -10.39 -4.91 21.34
N PHE A 212 -9.08 -5.00 21.06
CA PHE A 212 -8.25 -6.19 21.27
C PHE A 212 -7.53 -6.25 22.62
N VAL A 213 -8.08 -5.59 23.64
CA VAL A 213 -7.52 -5.65 24.99
C VAL A 213 -7.67 -7.08 25.49
N ARG A 214 -6.55 -7.74 25.80
CA ARG A 214 -6.61 -9.05 26.46
C ARG A 214 -7.10 -8.85 27.90
N PRO A 215 -8.04 -9.70 28.39
CA PRO A 215 -8.41 -9.70 29.80
C PRO A 215 -7.21 -10.01 30.70
#